data_AF-A0A661NFI4-F1
#
_entry.id   AF-A0A661NFI4-F1
#
_cell.length_a   1.000
_cell.length_b   1.000
_cell.length_c   1.000
_cell.angle_alpha   90.00
_cell.angle_beta   90.00
_cell.angle_gamma   90.00
#
_symmetry.space_group_name_H-M   'P 1'
#
loop_
_entity.id
_entity.type
_entity.pdbx_description
1 polymer ?
#
loop_
_entity_poly.entity_id
_entity_poly.type
_entity_poly.pdbx_seq_one_letter_code
_entity_poly.pdbx_strand_id
1 'polypeptide(L)'
;MWVRSAAIRPVPAYAQLPPEVFAEVEQWLGSDEAAAEQRLHEAFERFESEQAVLADRIGSALARTSDEVAIALGYFLALAIWLAFAQHRDGTLRTITETAVTSVEEALALDEELRGADPAEGVDSDDVVAMEQPHVLNFVNEHVEAALEVHVGEVDVEAVHAMYRLILVEVLALSYAVPPPDDATVATGEIEA
;
A
#
# COMPACT_ATOMS: atom_id res chain seq x y z
N MET A 1 -1.84 27.56 11.90
CA MET A 1 -1.94 26.63 10.77
C MET A 1 -0.51 26.28 10.39
N TRP A 2 0.01 25.16 10.89
CA TRP A 2 1.34 24.68 10.51
C TRP A 2 1.21 24.08 9.12
N VAL A 3 1.81 24.72 8.13
CA VAL A 3 1.99 24.12 6.80
C VAL A 3 3.14 23.13 6.99
N ARG A 4 2.82 21.85 7.21
CA ARG A 4 3.81 20.78 7.19
C ARG A 4 4.40 20.77 5.78
N SER A 5 5.72 20.84 5.67
CA SER A 5 6.40 20.69 4.39
C SER A 5 6.48 19.21 4.04
N ALA A 6 5.33 18.54 3.87
CA ALA A 6 5.29 17.15 3.47
C ALA A 6 5.38 17.05 1.93
N ALA A 7 6.27 16.20 1.44
CA ALA A 7 6.36 15.89 0.02
C ALA A 7 5.28 14.88 -0.41
N ILE A 8 4.82 14.05 0.54
CA ILE A 8 3.68 13.16 0.37
C ILE A 8 2.40 14.00 0.26
N ARG A 9 1.62 13.77 -0.80
CA ARG A 9 0.33 14.45 -0.97
C ARG A 9 -0.70 13.84 -0.02
N PRO A 10 -1.61 14.63 0.57
CA PRO A 10 -2.68 14.09 1.39
C PRO A 10 -3.51 13.05 0.63
N VAL A 11 -3.87 11.96 1.31
CA VAL A 11 -4.75 10.95 0.76
C VAL A 11 -6.19 11.47 0.82
N PRO A 12 -6.95 11.44 -0.28
CA PRO A 12 -8.35 11.85 -0.24
C PRO A 12 -9.14 10.97 0.74
N ALA A 13 -10.05 11.56 1.51
CA ALA A 13 -10.85 10.82 2.50
C ALA A 13 -11.66 9.66 1.89
N TYR A 14 -12.07 9.78 0.63
CA TYR A 14 -12.79 8.71 -0.09
C TYR A 14 -11.91 7.53 -0.52
N ALA A 15 -10.59 7.68 -0.42
CA ALA A 15 -9.59 6.66 -0.73
C ALA A 15 -9.04 5.97 0.53
N GLN A 16 -9.45 6.42 1.73
CA GLN A 16 -9.06 5.79 2.98
C GLN A 16 -9.80 4.47 3.16
N LEU A 17 -9.04 3.41 3.46
CA LEU A 17 -9.63 2.08 3.67
C LEU A 17 -10.13 1.94 5.11
N PRO A 18 -11.39 1.51 5.31
CA PRO A 18 -11.92 1.24 6.64
C PRO A 18 -11.45 -0.15 7.12
N PRO A 19 -11.37 -0.39 8.45
CA PRO A 19 -10.77 -1.60 8.99
C PRO A 19 -11.53 -2.88 8.63
N GLU A 20 -12.84 -2.79 8.36
CA GLU A 20 -13.68 -3.95 8.04
C GLU A 20 -13.25 -4.64 6.74
N VAL A 21 -12.68 -3.89 5.78
CA VAL A 21 -12.21 -4.46 4.51
C VAL A 21 -11.06 -5.45 4.73
N PHE A 22 -10.19 -5.19 5.70
CA PHE A 22 -9.08 -6.10 6.00
C PHE A 22 -9.55 -7.39 6.66
N ALA A 23 -10.54 -7.32 7.55
CA ALA A 23 -11.16 -8.52 8.12
C ALA A 23 -11.84 -9.39 7.05
N GLU A 24 -12.45 -8.76 6.03
CA GLU A 24 -13.01 -9.47 4.88
C GLU A 24 -11.93 -10.12 4.02
N VAL A 25 -10.83 -9.42 3.74
CA VAL A 25 -9.67 -9.97 3.00
C VAL A 25 -9.05 -11.16 3.74
N GLU A 26 -8.81 -11.04 5.04
CA GLU A 26 -8.27 -12.13 5.87
C GLU A 26 -9.21 -13.35 5.90
N GLN A 27 -10.52 -13.12 6.06
CA GLN A 27 -11.51 -14.20 6.02
C GLN A 27 -11.56 -14.87 4.64
N TRP A 28 -11.47 -14.08 3.57
CA TRP A 28 -11.47 -14.59 2.21
C TRP A 28 -10.24 -15.47 1.93
N LEU A 29 -9.07 -15.04 2.40
CA LEU A 29 -7.81 -15.78 2.32
C LEU A 29 -7.79 -17.02 3.23
N GLY A 30 -8.40 -16.97 4.42
CA GLY A 30 -8.30 -18.01 5.46
C GLY A 30 -9.45 -19.03 5.54
N SER A 31 -10.49 -18.92 4.71
CA SER A 31 -11.75 -19.69 4.90
C SER A 31 -11.72 -21.17 4.49
N ASP A 32 -10.78 -21.61 3.64
CA ASP A 32 -10.58 -23.02 3.24
C ASP A 32 -9.19 -23.16 2.58
N GLU A 33 -8.28 -23.96 3.15
CA GLU A 33 -6.88 -24.10 2.69
C GLU A 33 -6.78 -24.56 1.23
N ALA A 34 -7.64 -25.49 0.79
CA ALA A 34 -7.62 -26.00 -0.58
C ALA A 34 -8.19 -25.00 -1.59
N ALA A 35 -9.16 -24.19 -1.17
CA ALA A 35 -9.70 -23.11 -2.01
C ALA A 35 -8.85 -21.84 -1.95
N ALA A 36 -8.10 -21.63 -0.88
CA ALA A 36 -7.25 -20.46 -0.66
C ALA A 36 -6.11 -20.40 -1.67
N GLU A 37 -5.47 -21.52 -1.97
CA GLU A 37 -4.40 -21.58 -2.99
C GLU A 37 -4.93 -21.15 -4.37
N GLN A 38 -6.07 -21.70 -4.78
CA GLN A 38 -6.70 -21.33 -6.05
C GLN A 38 -7.09 -19.85 -6.09
N ARG A 39 -7.69 -19.34 -5.00
CA ARG A 39 -8.07 -17.93 -4.87
C ARG A 39 -6.88 -16.98 -4.92
N LEU A 40 -5.79 -17.32 -4.24
CA LEU A 40 -4.53 -16.58 -4.29
C LEU A 40 -4.01 -16.52 -5.72
N HIS A 41 -4.00 -17.65 -6.42
CA HIS A 41 -3.57 -17.70 -7.82
C HIS A 41 -4.44 -16.82 -8.72
N GLU A 42 -5.78 -16.93 -8.62
CA GLU A 42 -6.71 -16.09 -9.38
C GLU A 42 -6.54 -14.60 -9.05
N ALA A 43 -6.32 -14.25 -7.77
CA ALA A 43 -6.05 -12.87 -7.37
C ALA A 43 -4.70 -12.37 -7.91
N PHE A 44 -3.66 -13.20 -7.96
CA PHE A 44 -2.39 -12.84 -8.58
C PHE A 44 -2.54 -12.54 -10.06
N GLU A 45 -3.19 -13.43 -10.82
CA GLU A 45 -3.43 -13.21 -12.25
C GLU A 45 -4.22 -11.92 -12.50
N ARG A 46 -5.22 -11.65 -11.66
CA ARG A 46 -5.98 -10.40 -11.72
C ARG A 46 -5.12 -9.19 -11.40
N PHE A 47 -4.34 -9.24 -10.33
CA PHE A 47 -3.43 -8.17 -9.95
C PHE A 47 -2.44 -7.84 -11.06
N GLU A 48 -1.80 -8.85 -11.64
CA GLU A 48 -0.89 -8.69 -12.78
C GLU A 48 -1.59 -8.08 -14.01
N SER A 49 -2.84 -8.45 -14.27
CA SER A 49 -3.59 -7.93 -15.41
C SER A 49 -4.11 -6.50 -15.19
N GLU A 50 -4.61 -6.18 -14.00
CA GLU A 50 -5.26 -4.91 -13.67
C GLU A 50 -4.23 -3.83 -13.29
N GLN A 51 -3.11 -4.23 -12.69
CA GLN A 51 -2.06 -3.37 -12.14
C GLN A 51 -0.66 -3.81 -12.58
N ALA A 52 -0.49 -4.13 -13.87
CA ALA A 52 0.75 -4.67 -14.46
C ALA A 52 2.04 -3.92 -14.06
N VAL A 53 1.99 -2.58 -14.01
CA VAL A 53 3.16 -1.76 -13.61
C VAL A 53 3.54 -2.01 -12.15
N LEU A 54 2.57 -2.05 -11.26
CA LEU A 54 2.81 -2.27 -9.84
C LEU A 54 3.26 -3.72 -9.59
N ALA A 55 2.62 -4.68 -10.27
CA ALA A 55 3.01 -6.08 -10.22
C ALA A 55 4.46 -6.30 -10.70
N ASP A 56 4.87 -5.70 -11.83
CA ASP A 56 6.24 -5.78 -12.32
C ASP A 56 7.24 -5.14 -11.35
N ARG A 57 6.87 -4.00 -10.74
CA ARG A 57 7.71 -3.32 -9.75
C ARG A 57 7.94 -4.18 -8.52
N ILE A 58 6.87 -4.77 -7.99
CA ILE A 58 6.88 -5.63 -6.81
C ILE A 58 7.64 -6.93 -7.11
N GLY A 59 7.32 -7.59 -8.23
CA GLY A 59 8.03 -8.80 -8.69
C GLY A 59 9.53 -8.56 -8.89
N SER A 60 9.91 -7.43 -9.48
CA SER A 60 11.32 -7.04 -9.64
C SER A 60 12.03 -6.80 -8.31
N ALA A 61 11.35 -6.26 -7.30
CA ALA A 61 11.93 -6.08 -5.98
C ALA A 61 12.10 -7.43 -5.26
N LEU A 62 11.06 -8.27 -5.29
CA LEU A 62 11.06 -9.60 -4.69
C LEU A 62 12.13 -10.51 -5.31
N ALA A 63 12.33 -10.44 -6.63
CA ALA A 63 13.37 -11.22 -7.33
C ALA A 63 14.81 -10.83 -6.93
N ARG A 64 15.02 -9.67 -6.31
CA ARG A 64 16.33 -9.24 -5.77
C ARG A 64 16.55 -9.66 -4.32
N THR A 65 15.48 -10.05 -3.63
CA THR A 65 15.54 -10.54 -2.26
C THR A 65 15.90 -12.03 -2.27
N SER A 66 16.75 -12.47 -1.34
CA SER A 66 17.08 -13.89 -1.16
C SER A 66 16.45 -14.52 0.08
N ASP A 67 15.86 -13.69 0.95
CA ASP A 67 15.17 -14.13 2.15
C ASP A 67 13.75 -14.59 1.82
N GLU A 68 13.48 -15.88 2.01
CA GLU A 68 12.20 -16.50 1.63
C GLU A 68 11.02 -15.95 2.46
N VAL A 69 11.25 -15.61 3.72
CA VAL A 69 10.23 -15.06 4.63
C VAL A 69 9.83 -13.65 4.16
N ALA A 70 10.80 -12.79 3.87
CA ALA A 70 10.56 -11.46 3.33
C ALA A 70 9.85 -11.52 1.97
N ILE A 71 10.23 -12.46 1.09
CA ILE A 71 9.55 -12.67 -0.19
C ILE A 71 8.08 -13.06 0.03
N ALA A 72 7.82 -14.05 0.87
CA ALA A 72 6.47 -14.51 1.16
C ALA A 72 5.61 -13.40 1.77
N LEU A 73 6.16 -12.66 2.74
CA LEU A 73 5.50 -11.53 3.37
C LEU A 73 5.20 -10.41 2.36
N GLY A 74 6.16 -10.05 1.51
CA GLY A 74 5.98 -9.01 0.50
C GLY A 74 4.91 -9.38 -0.52
N TYR A 75 4.88 -10.63 -1.01
CA TYR A 75 3.82 -11.11 -1.88
C TYR A 75 2.44 -11.08 -1.21
N PHE A 76 2.36 -11.55 0.03
CA PHE A 76 1.12 -11.56 0.79
C PHE A 76 0.57 -10.15 1.00
N LEU A 77 1.41 -9.24 1.53
CA LEU A 77 1.01 -7.87 1.83
C LEU A 77 0.58 -7.12 0.57
N ALA A 78 1.33 -7.26 -0.53
CA ALA A 78 0.99 -6.62 -1.78
C ALA A 78 -0.39 -7.04 -2.29
N LEU A 79 -0.61 -8.36 -2.33
CA LEU A 79 -1.89 -8.88 -2.79
C LEU A 79 -3.04 -8.51 -1.85
N ALA A 80 -2.84 -8.58 -0.53
CA ALA A 80 -3.86 -8.25 0.46
C ALA A 80 -4.28 -6.77 0.38
N ILE A 81 -3.31 -5.86 0.23
CA ILE A 81 -3.56 -4.43 0.12
C ILE A 81 -4.25 -4.12 -1.20
N TRP A 82 -3.76 -4.66 -2.32
CA TRP A 82 -4.44 -4.49 -3.60
C TRP A 82 -5.87 -5.03 -3.55
N LEU A 83 -6.11 -6.22 -2.99
CA LEU A 83 -7.45 -6.78 -2.80
C LEU A 83 -8.34 -5.89 -1.94
N ALA A 84 -7.78 -5.28 -0.89
CA ALA A 84 -8.52 -4.34 -0.06
C ALA A 84 -9.00 -3.14 -0.88
N PHE A 85 -8.11 -2.53 -1.68
CA PHE A 85 -8.49 -1.44 -2.60
C PHE A 85 -9.43 -1.88 -3.72
N ALA A 86 -9.22 -3.08 -4.29
CA ALA A 86 -10.02 -3.61 -5.39
C ALA A 86 -11.41 -4.11 -4.95
N GLN A 87 -11.63 -4.33 -3.66
CA GLN A 87 -12.96 -4.61 -3.10
C GLN A 87 -13.63 -3.34 -2.55
N HIS A 88 -12.84 -2.34 -2.21
CA HIS A 88 -13.36 -1.06 -1.75
C HIS A 88 -14.07 -0.29 -2.87
N ARG A 89 -15.23 0.30 -2.55
CA ARG A 89 -16.05 1.13 -3.47
C ARG A 89 -16.28 0.51 -4.85
N ASP A 90 -17.04 -0.58 -4.87
CA ASP A 90 -17.52 -1.25 -6.08
C ASP A 90 -16.40 -1.75 -7.02
N GLY A 91 -15.16 -1.82 -6.51
CA GLY A 91 -13.97 -2.27 -7.23
C GLY A 91 -13.49 -1.34 -8.33
N THR A 92 -13.83 -0.06 -8.25
CA THR A 92 -13.34 0.91 -9.24
C THR A 92 -11.96 1.43 -8.83
N LEU A 93 -10.91 0.84 -9.40
CA LEU A 93 -9.53 1.27 -9.20
C LEU A 93 -8.90 1.61 -10.56
N ARG A 94 -8.26 2.79 -10.68
CA ARG A 94 -7.55 3.14 -11.91
C ARG A 94 -6.26 2.32 -12.02
N THR A 95 -5.88 1.94 -13.24
CA THR A 95 -4.58 1.33 -13.49
C THR A 95 -3.47 2.33 -13.17
N ILE A 96 -2.53 1.90 -12.34
CA ILE A 96 -1.36 2.68 -11.95
C ILE A 96 -0.37 2.72 -13.13
N THR A 97 0.20 3.90 -13.37
CA THR A 97 1.20 4.13 -14.42
C THR A 97 2.61 4.15 -13.83
N GLU A 98 3.64 3.91 -14.65
CA GLU A 98 5.05 4.00 -14.22
C GLU A 98 5.34 5.35 -13.59
N THR A 99 4.91 6.44 -14.24
CA THR A 99 5.07 7.80 -13.72
C THR A 99 4.42 7.97 -12.36
N ALA A 100 3.26 7.36 -12.10
CA ALA A 100 2.60 7.45 -10.81
C ALA A 100 3.40 6.74 -9.71
N VAL A 101 3.92 5.54 -9.98
CA VAL A 101 4.80 4.81 -9.04
C VAL A 101 6.06 5.62 -8.76
N THR A 102 6.77 6.06 -9.79
CA THR A 102 7.99 6.87 -9.63
C THR A 102 7.72 8.16 -8.86
N SER A 103 6.60 8.84 -9.11
CA SER A 103 6.24 10.06 -8.39
C SER A 103 6.04 9.80 -6.89
N VAL A 104 5.48 8.65 -6.51
CA VAL A 104 5.32 8.25 -5.11
C VAL A 104 6.66 7.94 -4.46
N GLU A 105 7.53 7.20 -5.16
CA GLU A 105 8.87 6.88 -4.69
C GLU A 105 9.72 8.13 -4.44
N GLU A 106 9.71 9.07 -5.39
CA GLU A 106 10.38 10.36 -5.28
C GLU A 106 9.79 11.22 -4.16
N ALA A 107 8.47 11.23 -4.01
CA ALA A 107 7.81 11.94 -2.92
C ALA A 107 8.23 11.37 -1.56
N LEU A 108 8.20 10.04 -1.39
CA LEU A 108 8.59 9.38 -0.14
C LEU A 108 10.07 9.65 0.18
N ALA A 109 10.96 9.52 -0.80
CA ALA A 109 12.39 9.80 -0.62
C ALA A 109 12.65 11.26 -0.24
N LEU A 110 11.98 12.22 -0.90
CA LEU A 110 12.08 13.64 -0.55
C LEU A 110 11.54 13.91 0.86
N ASP A 111 10.45 13.25 1.23
CA ASP A 111 9.83 13.37 2.56
C ASP A 111 10.79 12.90 3.68
N GLU A 112 11.50 11.80 3.44
CA GLU A 112 12.55 11.27 4.31
C GLU A 112 13.76 12.21 4.40
N GLU A 113 14.21 12.77 3.27
CA GLU A 113 15.33 13.74 3.24
C GLU A 113 15.01 15.01 4.03
N LEU A 114 13.79 15.54 3.88
CA LEU A 114 13.33 16.74 4.59
C LEU A 114 13.32 16.53 6.11
N ARG A 115 12.81 15.38 6.57
CA ARG A 115 12.78 15.03 8.00
C ARG A 115 14.16 14.72 8.56
N GLY A 116 15.01 14.03 7.79
CA GLY A 116 16.39 13.78 8.18
C GLY A 116 17.20 15.07 8.38
N ALA A 117 16.82 16.15 7.70
CA ALA A 117 17.44 17.47 7.84
C ALA A 117 16.95 18.27 9.07
N ASP A 118 15.80 17.95 9.64
CA ASP A 118 15.27 18.56 10.87
C ASP A 118 14.89 17.51 11.93
N PRO A 119 15.84 17.07 12.78
CA PRO A 119 15.60 16.09 13.83
C PRO A 119 14.58 16.52 14.91
N ALA A 120 14.10 17.76 14.90
CA ALA A 120 13.02 18.21 15.78
C ALA A 120 11.63 17.82 15.25
N GLU A 121 11.54 17.43 13.97
CA GLU A 121 10.35 16.88 13.34
C GLU A 121 10.23 15.40 13.76
N GLY A 122 9.68 15.14 14.96
CA GLY A 122 9.60 13.81 15.56
C GLY A 122 8.55 12.88 14.95
N VAL A 123 8.38 12.91 13.64
CA VAL A 123 7.41 12.12 12.87
C VAL A 123 8.13 11.60 11.63
N ASP A 124 8.21 10.29 11.45
CA ASP A 124 8.84 9.67 10.29
C ASP A 124 7.92 9.71 9.05
N SER A 125 8.43 9.32 7.88
CA SER A 125 7.63 9.34 6.65
C SER A 125 6.50 8.30 6.69
N ASP A 126 6.75 7.15 7.29
CA ASP A 126 5.75 6.10 7.48
C ASP A 126 4.70 6.49 8.52
N ASP A 127 5.05 7.27 9.55
CA ASP A 127 4.06 7.89 10.44
C ASP A 127 3.08 8.79 9.66
N VAL A 128 3.56 9.49 8.62
CA VAL A 128 2.66 10.28 7.77
C VAL A 128 1.77 9.39 6.93
N VAL A 129 2.30 8.31 6.34
CA VAL A 129 1.44 7.32 5.67
C VAL A 129 0.43 6.71 6.64
N ALA A 130 0.81 6.46 7.90
CA ALA A 130 -0.08 5.97 8.93
C ALA A 130 -1.15 6.99 9.34
N MET A 131 -0.85 8.29 9.34
CA MET A 131 -1.86 9.34 9.53
C MET A 131 -2.87 9.37 8.37
N GLU A 132 -2.43 9.08 7.15
CA GLU A 132 -3.26 9.11 5.94
C GLU A 132 -4.04 7.81 5.70
N GLN A 133 -3.49 6.66 6.10
CA GLN A 133 -4.04 5.31 5.93
C GLN A 133 -3.85 4.45 7.20
N PRO A 134 -4.46 4.83 8.34
CA PRO A 134 -4.17 4.24 9.64
C PRO A 134 -4.46 2.74 9.72
N HIS A 135 -5.56 2.29 9.10
CA HIS A 135 -5.95 0.88 9.15
C HIS A 135 -5.07 0.00 8.26
N VAL A 136 -4.63 0.53 7.12
CA VAL A 136 -3.68 -0.16 6.23
C VAL A 136 -2.35 -0.36 6.95
N LEU A 137 -1.82 0.69 7.58
CA LEU A 137 -0.53 0.62 8.26
C LEU A 137 -0.58 -0.25 9.51
N ASN A 138 -1.68 -0.24 10.25
CA ASN A 138 -1.87 -1.17 11.36
C ASN A 138 -1.84 -2.63 10.88
N PHE A 139 -2.58 -2.95 9.81
CA PHE A 139 -2.59 -4.29 9.20
C PHE A 139 -1.19 -4.73 8.74
N VAL A 140 -0.45 -3.84 8.07
CA VAL A 140 0.93 -4.10 7.63
C VAL A 140 1.85 -4.37 8.81
N ASN A 141 1.80 -3.51 9.83
CA ASN A 141 2.66 -3.64 11.02
C ASN A 141 2.39 -4.93 11.78
N GLU A 142 1.13 -5.32 11.98
CA GLU A 142 0.77 -6.57 12.63
C GLU A 142 1.38 -7.79 11.91
N HIS A 143 1.38 -7.81 10.58
CA HIS A 143 1.96 -8.90 9.80
C HIS A 143 3.50 -8.88 9.75
N VAL A 144 4.10 -7.69 9.69
CA VAL A 144 5.56 -7.52 9.79
C VAL A 144 6.05 -7.98 11.16
N GLU A 145 5.40 -7.54 12.23
CA GLU A 145 5.71 -7.95 13.61
C GLU A 145 5.57 -9.47 13.77
N ALA A 146 4.45 -10.05 13.31
CA ALA A 146 4.24 -11.49 13.37
C ALA A 146 5.32 -12.27 12.61
N ALA A 147 5.73 -11.82 11.42
CA ALA A 147 6.79 -12.47 10.64
C ALA A 147 8.14 -12.41 11.37
N LEU A 148 8.48 -11.25 11.95
CA LEU A 148 9.71 -11.06 12.72
C LEU A 148 9.72 -11.90 14.02
N GLU A 149 8.59 -12.03 14.69
CA GLU A 149 8.44 -12.82 15.93
C GLU A 149 8.47 -14.33 15.70
N VAL A 150 7.88 -14.82 14.61
CA VAL A 150 7.85 -16.26 14.30
C VAL A 150 9.22 -16.75 13.81
N HIS A 151 9.95 -15.91 13.08
CA HIS A 151 11.22 -16.27 12.42
C HIS A 151 12.45 -15.60 13.05
N VAL A 152 12.41 -15.36 14.37
CA VAL A 152 13.49 -14.68 15.12
C VAL A 152 14.84 -15.33 14.86
N GLY A 153 15.77 -14.53 14.34
CA GLY A 153 17.16 -14.94 14.08
C GLY A 153 17.39 -15.69 12.77
N GLU A 154 16.34 -15.96 12.00
CA GLU A 154 16.40 -16.57 10.68
C GLU A 154 16.07 -15.56 9.57
N VAL A 155 15.18 -14.60 9.86
CA VAL A 155 14.76 -13.57 8.91
C VAL A 155 15.79 -12.44 8.77
N ASP A 156 16.08 -12.06 7.53
CA ASP A 156 16.81 -10.84 7.21
C ASP A 156 15.93 -9.61 7.44
N VAL A 157 16.18 -8.89 8.53
CA VAL A 157 15.44 -7.67 8.91
C VAL A 157 15.56 -6.57 7.84
N GLU A 158 16.70 -6.47 7.15
CA GLU A 158 16.88 -5.48 6.08
C GLU A 158 16.01 -5.83 4.86
N ALA A 159 15.90 -7.12 4.54
CA ALA A 159 14.99 -7.58 3.51
C ALA A 159 13.52 -7.27 3.85
N VAL A 160 13.12 -7.50 5.10
CA VAL A 160 11.77 -7.14 5.58
C VAL A 160 11.55 -5.63 5.52
N HIS A 161 12.53 -4.83 5.92
CA HIS A 161 12.43 -3.37 5.83
C HIS A 161 12.32 -2.87 4.39
N ALA A 162 13.06 -3.48 3.46
CA ALA A 162 12.94 -3.19 2.03
C ALA A 162 11.54 -3.53 1.49
N MET A 163 10.94 -4.64 1.95
CA MET A 163 9.55 -4.98 1.62
C MET A 163 8.56 -3.98 2.22
N TYR A 164 8.72 -3.62 3.49
CA TYR A 164 7.89 -2.59 4.13
C TYR A 164 7.90 -1.28 3.34
N ARG A 165 9.08 -0.80 2.93
CA ARG A 165 9.20 0.40 2.09
C ARG A 165 8.48 0.26 0.75
N LEU A 166 8.60 -0.89 0.09
CA LEU A 166 7.89 -1.18 -1.16
C LEU A 166 6.37 -1.13 -0.94
N ILE A 167 5.89 -1.69 0.17
CA ILE A 167 4.47 -1.68 0.54
C ILE A 167 3.97 -0.24 0.78
N LEU A 168 4.76 0.65 1.41
CA LEU A 168 4.37 2.06 1.55
C LEU A 168 4.14 2.75 0.19
N VAL A 169 4.99 2.45 -0.80
CA VAL A 169 4.84 2.97 -2.16
C VAL A 169 3.55 2.46 -2.79
N GLU A 170 3.26 1.17 -2.66
CA GLU A 170 2.02 0.55 -3.12
C GLU A 170 0.78 1.20 -2.48
N VAL A 171 0.77 1.36 -1.15
CA VAL A 171 -0.35 1.96 -0.42
C VAL A 171 -0.65 3.35 -0.94
N LEU A 172 0.36 4.21 -1.11
CA LEU A 172 0.18 5.56 -1.63
C LEU A 172 -0.25 5.56 -3.10
N ALA A 173 0.35 4.70 -3.94
CA ALA A 173 0.00 4.61 -5.35
C ALA A 173 -1.46 4.18 -5.55
N LEU A 174 -1.91 3.16 -4.81
CA LEU A 174 -3.30 2.68 -4.84
C LEU A 174 -4.26 3.74 -4.28
N SER A 175 -3.89 4.40 -3.18
CA SER A 175 -4.68 5.50 -2.59
C SER A 175 -4.94 6.63 -3.61
N TYR A 176 -3.93 6.99 -4.42
CA TYR A 176 -4.09 8.02 -5.45
C TYR A 176 -4.80 7.50 -6.72
N ALA A 177 -4.85 6.19 -6.92
CA ALA A 177 -5.56 5.57 -8.03
C ALA A 177 -7.07 5.48 -7.81
N VAL A 178 -7.55 5.52 -6.57
CA VAL A 178 -8.99 5.55 -6.25
C VAL A 178 -9.64 6.79 -6.91
N PRO A 179 -10.67 6.62 -7.76
CA PRO A 179 -11.38 7.74 -8.36
C PRO A 179 -12.27 8.43 -7.31
N PRO A 180 -12.50 9.75 -7.45
CA PRO A 180 -13.49 10.43 -6.64
C PRO A 180 -14.88 9.83 -6.93
N PRO A 181 -15.80 9.87 -5.95
CA PRO A 181 -17.16 9.42 -6.18
C PRO A 181 -17.89 10.31 -7.20
N ASP A 182 -18.83 9.73 -7.95
CA ASP A 182 -19.51 10.40 -9.07
C ASP A 182 -20.14 11.75 -8.69
N ASP A 183 -20.56 11.91 -7.44
CA ASP A 183 -21.15 13.13 -6.88
C ASP A 183 -20.14 14.27 -6.65
N ALA A 184 -18.85 13.95 -6.46
CA ALA A 184 -17.80 14.97 -6.33
C ALA A 184 -17.50 15.68 -7.66
N THR A 185 -17.79 15.06 -8.79
CA THR A 185 -17.59 15.63 -10.14
C THR A 185 -18.60 16.75 -10.45
N VAL A 186 -19.76 16.77 -9.79
CA VAL A 186 -20.85 17.74 -10.05
C VAL A 186 -20.55 19.12 -9.42
N ALA A 187 -19.75 19.18 -8.37
CA ALA A 187 -19.51 20.41 -7.61
C ALA A 187 -18.61 21.44 -8.33
N THR A 188 -17.97 21.09 -9.45
CA THR A 188 -17.08 22.02 -10.19
C THR A 188 -17.77 22.61 -11.44
N GLY A 189 -19.03 22.25 -11.71
CA GLY A 189 -19.72 22.57 -12.96
C GLY A 189 -20.56 23.85 -13.01
N GLU A 190 -20.89 24.51 -11.89
CA GLU A 190 -21.79 25.67 -11.92
C GLU A 190 -21.28 26.84 -11.06
N ILE A 191 -20.40 27.64 -11.65
CA ILE A 191 -20.43 29.10 -11.47
C ILE A 191 -20.39 29.71 -12.88
N GLU A 192 -21.51 29.61 -13.60
CA GLU A 192 -21.77 30.53 -14.71
C GLU A 192 -22.34 31.84 -14.17
N ALA A 193 -21.76 32.93 -14.67
CA ALA A 193 -21.96 34.32 -14.25
C ALA A 193 -23.25 34.95 -14.75
#